data_AF-A0A4Q6ADL4-F1
#
_entry.id   AF-A0A4Q6ADL4-F1
#
_cell.length_a   1.000
_cell.length_b   1.000
_cell.length_c   1.000
_cell.angle_alpha   90.00
_cell.angle_beta   90.00
_cell.angle_gamma   90.00
#
_symmetry.space_group_name_H-M   'P 1'
#
loop_
_entity.id
_entity.type
_entity.pdbx_description
1 polymer ?
#
loop_
_entity_poly.entity_id
_entity_poly.type
_entity_poly.pdbx_seq_one_letter_code
_entity_poly.pdbx_strand_id
1 'polypeptide(L)'
;GYTLGGVGTSGDNPDHIYRSSAVDGSGRYEILGRFSPSRRPVQFVVSVSPWLNETEIKSIPANAAGLGGKTSVLDDRHIKVASDGTFRLTLGGEAPADGSQHFALQPGPYSIGFRDVLADWEKQEAAQLTIRRLDNHQAAPFDHKAFKRRVISRLDSYVGFWSDFPENWFGGLKPNTISPTLPREGGWGYLAGLRFDLKPDEAILVTTTRGGAQYQGIQVTDPWMIAASGRQHLTSYNPAQAKVDADGSYSFVIAPRDPGTANWLDTAGLRSGFAVLRWQNLPAGASGEKLVREFKVIKLADAKEIPGIATITPQERVAQVKMREASYSNRTR
;
A
#
# COMPACT_ATOMS: atom_id res chain seq x y z
N GLY A 1 9.39 -24.42 -3.78
CA GLY A 1 8.78 -23.35 -2.97
C GLY A 1 7.28 -23.47 -3.11
N TYR A 2 6.52 -23.27 -2.04
CA TYR A 2 5.06 -23.23 -2.10
C TYR A 2 4.64 -21.79 -2.38
N THR A 3 3.90 -21.56 -3.48
CA THR A 3 3.20 -20.30 -3.71
C THR A 3 1.82 -20.45 -3.10
N LEU A 4 1.59 -19.81 -1.94
CA LEU A 4 0.25 -19.66 -1.40
C LEU A 4 -0.39 -18.47 -2.11
N GLY A 5 -1.38 -18.74 -2.96
CA GLY A 5 -2.24 -17.70 -3.52
C GLY A 5 -3.05 -17.09 -2.38
N GLY A 6 -2.92 -15.79 -2.17
CA GLY A 6 -3.72 -15.03 -1.22
C GLY A 6 -4.20 -13.75 -1.86
N VAL A 7 -5.43 -13.35 -1.53
CA VAL A 7 -5.85 -11.94 -1.63
C VAL A 7 -5.08 -11.17 -0.55
N GLY A 8 -4.60 -9.97 -0.87
CA GLY A 8 -4.01 -9.13 0.16
C GLY A 8 -5.06 -8.75 1.21
N THR A 9 -4.60 -8.51 2.43
CA THR A 9 -5.43 -8.02 3.53
C THR A 9 -5.04 -6.58 3.84
N SER A 10 -5.83 -5.90 4.68
CA SER A 10 -5.42 -4.64 5.30
C SER A 10 -5.29 -3.48 4.31
N GLY A 11 -6.05 -3.53 3.22
CA GLY A 11 -6.02 -2.55 2.14
C GLY A 11 -4.72 -2.62 1.34
N ASP A 12 -4.36 -3.82 0.88
CA ASP A 12 -3.21 -4.03 0.01
C ASP A 12 -3.32 -3.16 -1.24
N ASN A 13 -2.27 -2.40 -1.53
CA ASN A 13 -2.27 -1.52 -2.68
C ASN A 13 -1.84 -2.30 -3.94
N PRO A 14 -2.70 -2.44 -4.97
CA PRO A 14 -2.32 -3.12 -6.22
C PRO A 14 -1.17 -2.42 -6.96
N ASP A 15 -0.87 -1.17 -6.65
CA ASP A 15 0.27 -0.46 -7.21
C ASP A 15 1.59 -0.76 -6.49
N HIS A 16 1.55 -1.50 -5.38
CA HIS A 16 2.73 -1.83 -4.61
C HIS A 16 3.13 -3.28 -4.83
N ILE A 17 4.44 -3.52 -5.01
CA ILE A 17 5.02 -4.86 -4.87
C ILE A 17 5.51 -5.02 -3.44
N TYR A 18 4.73 -5.78 -2.65
CA TYR A 18 5.06 -6.13 -1.28
C TYR A 18 5.92 -7.38 -1.25
N ARG A 19 7.05 -7.31 -0.55
CA ARG A 19 7.88 -8.46 -0.24
C ARG A 19 8.30 -8.39 1.21
N SER A 20 8.46 -9.55 1.85
CA SER A 20 8.89 -9.60 3.24
C SER A 20 9.83 -10.76 3.51
N SER A 21 10.70 -10.58 4.50
CA SER A 21 11.53 -11.64 5.06
C SER A 21 11.52 -11.53 6.59
N ALA A 22 11.76 -12.65 7.28
CA ALA A 22 12.04 -12.63 8.71
C ALA A 22 13.54 -12.85 8.94
N VAL A 23 14.10 -12.18 9.94
CA VAL A 23 15.49 -12.36 10.38
C VAL A 23 15.55 -12.39 11.91
N ASP A 24 16.59 -13.01 12.45
CA ASP A 24 16.93 -12.89 13.87
C ASP A 24 18.02 -11.81 14.04
N GLY A 25 17.78 -10.81 14.87
CA GLY A 25 18.67 -9.67 15.08
C GLY A 25 19.98 -9.99 15.78
N SER A 26 20.19 -11.22 16.26
CA SER A 26 21.51 -11.71 16.67
C SER A 26 22.43 -12.04 15.48
N GLY A 27 21.87 -12.18 14.28
CA GLY A 27 22.61 -12.46 13.05
C GLY A 27 23.13 -11.19 12.35
N ARG A 28 24.00 -11.40 11.37
CA ARG A 28 24.46 -10.36 10.44
C ARG A 28 23.97 -10.68 9.04
N TYR A 29 23.42 -9.70 8.34
CA TYR A 29 22.86 -9.92 7.01
C TYR A 29 23.25 -8.82 6.02
N GLU A 30 23.30 -9.19 4.75
CA GLU A 30 23.29 -8.25 3.63
C GLU A 30 21.99 -8.38 2.84
N ILE A 31 21.52 -7.24 2.35
CA ILE A 31 20.51 -7.15 1.30
C ILE A 31 21.19 -6.53 0.09
N LEU A 32 21.26 -7.29 -0.99
CA LEU A 32 21.69 -6.81 -2.29
C LEU A 32 20.45 -6.50 -3.12
N GLY A 33 20.40 -5.29 -3.68
CA GLY A 33 19.31 -4.87 -4.53
C GLY A 33 19.79 -4.33 -5.87
N ARG A 34 18.92 -4.41 -6.88
CA ARG A 34 19.16 -3.83 -8.20
C ARG A 34 17.87 -3.24 -8.75
N PHE A 35 17.88 -1.95 -9.02
CA PHE A 35 16.84 -1.30 -9.80
C PHE A 35 17.11 -1.45 -11.30
N SER A 36 16.06 -1.54 -12.10
CA SER A 36 16.15 -1.28 -13.54
C SER A 36 16.36 0.23 -13.76
N PRO A 37 17.50 0.69 -14.32
CA PRO A 37 17.79 2.13 -14.39
C PRO A 37 16.74 2.97 -15.14
N SER A 38 16.10 2.38 -16.16
CA SER A 38 15.07 3.05 -16.97
C SER A 38 13.63 2.78 -16.54
N ARG A 39 13.42 1.85 -15.59
CA ARG A 39 12.08 1.38 -15.18
C ARG A 39 11.91 1.37 -13.66
N ARG A 40 12.58 2.29 -12.97
CA ARG A 40 12.55 2.37 -11.49
C ARG A 40 11.12 2.57 -10.97
N PRO A 41 10.77 2.01 -9.79
CA PRO A 41 9.55 2.41 -9.10
C PRO A 41 9.64 3.90 -8.72
N VAL A 42 8.50 4.57 -8.54
CA VAL A 42 8.49 5.99 -8.11
C VAL A 42 8.94 6.18 -6.67
N GLN A 43 8.91 5.10 -5.89
CA GLN A 43 9.44 5.05 -4.54
C GLN A 43 9.77 3.60 -4.21
N PHE A 44 10.85 3.38 -3.48
CA PHE A 44 11.16 2.11 -2.85
C PHE A 44 11.39 2.31 -1.36
N VAL A 45 10.77 1.47 -0.54
CA VAL A 45 10.82 1.57 0.92
C VAL A 45 11.24 0.25 1.52
N VAL A 46 12.22 0.30 2.42
CA VAL A 46 12.59 -0.78 3.32
C VAL A 46 12.14 -0.42 4.73
N SER A 47 11.42 -1.33 5.36
CA SER A 47 10.99 -1.23 6.75
C SER A 47 11.53 -2.40 7.55
N VAL A 48 12.10 -2.10 8.71
CA VAL A 48 12.66 -3.08 9.64
C VAL A 48 11.95 -2.91 10.98
N SER A 49 11.19 -3.92 11.36
CA SER A 49 10.34 -3.88 12.56
C SER A 49 10.62 -5.11 13.43
N PRO A 50 10.78 -4.96 14.75
CA PRO A 50 10.77 -6.12 15.64
C PRO A 50 9.38 -6.77 15.60
N TRP A 51 9.30 -8.08 15.85
CA TRP A 51 8.00 -8.72 16.02
C TRP A 51 7.37 -8.26 17.32
N LEU A 52 6.20 -7.65 17.20
CA LEU A 52 5.43 -7.20 18.35
C LEU A 52 4.62 -8.35 18.92
N ASN A 53 4.58 -8.44 20.25
CA ASN A 53 3.64 -9.32 20.94
C ASN A 53 2.24 -8.69 21.02
N GLU A 54 1.25 -9.45 21.48
CA GLU A 54 -0.15 -9.01 21.51
C GLU A 54 -0.37 -7.74 22.36
N THR A 55 0.32 -7.62 23.49
CA THR A 55 0.26 -6.43 24.35
C THR A 55 0.81 -5.20 23.64
N GLU A 56 1.92 -5.37 22.92
CA GLU A 56 2.52 -4.28 22.15
C GLU A 56 1.64 -3.85 20.98
N ILE A 57 1.00 -4.80 20.29
CA ILE A 57 0.04 -4.50 19.22
C ILE A 57 -1.15 -3.71 19.77
N LYS A 58 -1.70 -4.13 20.92
CA LYS A 58 -2.82 -3.42 21.59
C LYS A 58 -2.44 -2.03 22.12
N SER A 59 -1.15 -1.77 22.30
CA SER A 59 -0.65 -0.44 22.72
C SER A 59 -0.51 0.56 21.58
N ILE A 60 -0.65 0.13 20.33
CA ILE A 60 -0.61 1.03 19.18
C ILE A 60 -1.86 1.93 19.23
N PRO A 61 -1.71 3.27 19.20
CA PRO A 61 -2.86 4.17 19.22
C PRO A 61 -3.80 3.91 18.03
N ALA A 62 -5.11 4.04 18.26
CA ALA A 62 -6.07 4.14 17.16
C ALA A 62 -5.69 5.32 16.24
N ASN A 63 -5.95 5.17 14.93
CA ASN A 63 -5.53 6.13 13.89
C ASN A 63 -4.02 6.22 13.61
N ALA A 64 -3.20 5.31 14.15
CA ALA A 64 -1.78 5.27 13.80
C ALA A 64 -1.59 4.86 12.33
N ALA A 65 -0.88 5.68 11.56
CA ALA A 65 -0.52 5.38 10.17
C ALA A 65 0.68 4.41 10.02
N GLY A 66 1.09 3.76 11.12
CA GLY A 66 2.28 2.92 11.25
C GLY A 66 2.30 2.10 12.56
N LEU A 67 3.46 1.58 12.95
CA LEU A 67 3.61 0.65 14.09
C LEU A 67 4.12 1.33 15.38
N GLY A 68 3.78 2.60 15.59
CA GLY A 68 4.08 3.32 16.83
C GLY A 68 5.57 3.59 17.03
N GLY A 69 6.28 3.97 15.96
CA GLY A 69 7.70 4.36 16.02
C GLY A 69 8.71 3.23 16.25
N LYS A 70 8.25 1.98 16.40
CA LYS A 70 9.12 0.79 16.56
C LYS A 70 9.71 0.27 15.24
N THR A 71 9.43 0.95 14.13
CA THR A 71 9.89 0.57 12.80
C THR A 71 10.93 1.56 12.30
N SER A 72 12.10 1.05 11.93
CA SER A 72 13.05 1.82 11.13
C SER A 72 12.60 1.75 9.67
N VAL A 73 12.35 2.91 9.07
CA VAL A 73 11.95 3.03 7.66
C VAL A 73 13.03 3.80 6.92
N LEU A 74 13.45 3.26 5.77
CA LEU A 74 14.35 3.92 4.84
C LEU A 74 13.70 3.93 3.47
N ASP A 75 13.59 5.11 2.86
CA ASP A 75 13.21 5.23 1.46
C ASP A 75 14.44 5.34 0.55
N ASP A 76 14.22 5.20 -0.74
CA ASP A 76 15.26 5.17 -1.77
C ASP A 76 16.05 6.47 -1.92
N ARG A 77 15.53 7.61 -1.41
CA ARG A 77 16.27 8.88 -1.40
C ARG A 77 17.50 8.82 -0.47
N HIS A 78 17.48 7.90 0.49
CA HIS A 78 18.54 7.71 1.47
C HIS A 78 19.39 6.47 1.21
N ILE A 79 19.10 5.72 0.14
CA ILE A 79 19.85 4.55 -0.28
C ILE A 79 20.90 4.99 -1.31
N LYS A 80 22.16 4.59 -1.08
CA LYS A 80 23.25 4.80 -2.06
C LYS A 80 23.06 3.78 -3.17
N VAL A 81 22.58 4.25 -4.32
CA VAL A 81 22.41 3.45 -5.52
C VAL A 81 23.54 3.79 -6.50
N ALA A 82 24.28 2.78 -6.94
CA ALA A 82 25.31 2.92 -7.96
C ALA A 82 24.71 3.27 -9.32
N SER A 83 25.55 3.74 -10.25
CA SER A 83 25.11 4.15 -11.61
C SER A 83 24.49 2.99 -12.41
N ASP A 84 24.85 1.75 -12.11
CA ASP A 84 24.28 0.55 -12.74
C ASP A 84 22.96 0.07 -12.10
N GLY A 85 22.47 0.80 -11.09
CA GLY A 85 21.23 0.52 -10.37
C GLY A 85 21.39 -0.39 -9.15
N THR A 86 22.60 -0.86 -8.83
CA THR A 86 22.82 -1.73 -7.65
C THR A 86 22.89 -0.95 -6.34
N PHE A 87 22.49 -1.60 -5.25
CA PHE A 87 22.64 -1.07 -3.89
C PHE A 87 22.84 -2.20 -2.89
N ARG A 88 23.39 -1.85 -1.72
CA ARG A 88 23.63 -2.77 -0.61
C ARG A 88 23.17 -2.16 0.70
N LEU A 89 22.42 -2.93 1.48
CA LEU A 89 22.04 -2.62 2.85
C LEU A 89 22.58 -3.71 3.78
N THR A 90 22.87 -3.38 5.02
CA THR A 90 23.31 -4.33 6.05
C THR A 90 22.42 -4.28 7.28
N LEU A 91 22.28 -5.42 7.96
CA LEU A 91 21.40 -5.60 9.13
C LEU A 91 22.16 -6.34 10.23
N GLY A 92 22.09 -5.85 11.46
CA GLY A 92 22.63 -6.48 12.66
C GLY A 92 24.16 -6.47 12.73
N GLY A 93 24.71 -6.75 13.92
CA GLY A 93 26.15 -6.61 14.18
C GLY A 93 26.62 -5.15 14.11
N GLU A 94 27.92 -4.97 13.90
CA GLU A 94 28.52 -3.64 13.73
C GLU A 94 28.33 -3.12 12.30
N ALA A 95 28.15 -1.80 12.16
CA ALA A 95 28.08 -1.16 10.86
C ALA A 95 29.40 -1.36 10.10
N PRO A 96 29.38 -1.73 8.81
CA PRO A 96 30.60 -1.89 8.03
C PRO A 96 31.30 -0.55 7.83
N ALA A 97 32.64 -0.57 7.82
CA ALA A 97 33.47 0.63 7.63
C ALA A 97 33.38 1.22 6.21
N ASP A 98 32.76 0.51 5.27
CA ASP A 98 32.59 0.94 3.87
C ASP A 98 31.47 1.99 3.66
N GLY A 99 30.78 2.39 4.74
CA GLY A 99 29.74 3.41 4.70
C GLY A 99 28.44 2.95 4.02
N SER A 100 28.22 1.64 3.89
CA SER A 100 26.93 1.07 3.51
C SER A 100 25.83 1.49 4.50
N GLN A 101 24.62 1.71 4.01
CA GLN A 101 23.47 1.90 4.89
C GLN A 101 23.27 0.67 5.78
N HIS A 102 23.10 0.92 7.07
CA HIS A 102 23.10 -0.10 8.11
C HIS A 102 21.92 0.05 9.07
N PHE A 103 21.28 -1.07 9.39
CA PHE A 103 20.25 -1.17 10.42
C PHE A 103 20.80 -1.98 11.59
N ALA A 104 21.05 -1.31 12.72
CA ALA A 104 21.44 -2.01 13.95
C ALA A 104 20.23 -2.77 14.50
N LEU A 105 20.43 -4.05 14.83
CA LEU A 105 19.40 -4.92 15.39
C LEU A 105 19.82 -5.42 16.77
N GLN A 106 18.85 -5.48 17.69
CA GLN A 106 19.04 -6.18 18.96
C GLN A 106 18.68 -7.66 18.81
N PRO A 107 19.14 -8.56 19.70
CA PRO A 107 18.73 -9.96 19.65
C PRO A 107 17.21 -10.13 19.66
N GLY A 108 16.69 -11.01 18.79
CA GLY A 108 15.27 -11.30 18.69
C GLY A 108 14.73 -11.26 17.26
N PRO A 109 13.45 -11.62 17.07
CA PRO A 109 12.86 -11.72 15.74
C PRO A 109 12.52 -10.34 15.15
N TYR A 110 12.84 -10.15 13.86
CA TYR A 110 12.48 -8.99 13.05
C TYR A 110 11.74 -9.40 11.78
N SER A 111 10.86 -8.51 11.32
CA SER A 111 10.25 -8.52 9.99
C SER A 111 10.88 -7.42 9.15
N ILE A 112 11.35 -7.79 7.97
CA ILE A 112 11.87 -6.89 6.95
C ILE A 112 10.81 -6.79 5.86
N GLY A 113 10.26 -5.61 5.64
CA GLY A 113 9.27 -5.33 4.59
C GLY A 113 9.87 -4.46 3.49
N PHE A 114 9.67 -4.84 2.24
CA PHE A 114 10.05 -4.11 1.05
C PHE A 114 8.79 -3.71 0.28
N ARG A 115 8.76 -2.47 -0.22
CA ARG A 115 7.65 -1.95 -1.00
C ARG A 115 8.16 -1.14 -2.16
N ASP A 116 7.83 -1.57 -3.37
CA ASP A 116 8.07 -0.84 -4.61
C ASP A 116 6.75 -0.23 -5.07
N VAL A 117 6.70 1.08 -5.19
CA VAL A 117 5.50 1.82 -5.61
C VAL A 117 5.57 2.04 -7.12
N LEU A 118 4.61 1.48 -7.84
CA LEU A 118 4.50 1.57 -9.30
C LEU A 118 3.35 2.54 -9.65
N ALA A 119 3.69 3.72 -10.14
CA ALA A 119 2.71 4.68 -10.66
C ALA A 119 2.23 4.34 -12.09
N ASP A 120 3.00 3.52 -12.81
CA ASP A 120 2.71 3.04 -14.17
C ASP A 120 3.14 1.57 -14.29
N TRP A 121 2.17 0.65 -14.34
CA TRP A 121 2.43 -0.79 -14.39
C TRP A 121 3.11 -1.25 -15.69
N GLU A 122 3.02 -0.48 -16.77
CA GLU A 122 3.64 -0.83 -18.05
C GLU A 122 5.10 -0.40 -18.09
N LYS A 123 5.41 0.74 -17.48
CA LYS A 123 6.75 1.35 -17.59
C LYS A 123 7.67 1.01 -16.42
N GLN A 124 7.14 0.62 -15.27
CA GLN A 124 7.94 0.45 -14.06
C GLN A 124 7.99 -1.01 -13.60
N GLU A 125 9.10 -1.37 -12.94
CA GLU A 125 9.39 -2.69 -12.42
C GLU A 125 9.91 -2.58 -10.98
N ALA A 126 9.63 -3.59 -10.17
CA ALA A 126 10.17 -3.68 -8.81
C ALA A 126 11.69 -3.96 -8.84
N ALA A 127 12.41 -3.49 -7.82
CA ALA A 127 13.81 -3.82 -7.63
C ALA A 127 14.01 -5.33 -7.49
N GLN A 128 15.07 -5.92 -8.02
CA GLN A 128 15.46 -7.29 -7.65
C GLN A 128 16.14 -7.27 -6.29
N LEU A 129 15.84 -8.25 -5.43
CA LEU A 129 16.36 -8.29 -4.06
C LEU A 129 16.90 -9.69 -3.72
N THR A 130 18.01 -9.74 -3.02
CA THR A 130 18.57 -10.94 -2.40
C THR A 130 18.94 -10.62 -0.97
N ILE A 131 18.54 -11.47 -0.02
CA ILE A 131 18.97 -11.39 1.38
C ILE A 131 19.85 -12.58 1.72
N ARG A 132 20.97 -12.33 2.42
CA ARG A 132 21.90 -13.38 2.85
C ARG A 132 22.33 -13.15 4.28
N ARG A 133 22.42 -14.23 5.04
CA ARG A 133 23.09 -14.23 6.34
C ARG A 133 24.60 -14.35 6.11
N LEU A 134 25.38 -13.53 6.80
CA LEU A 134 26.83 -13.40 6.66
C LEU A 134 27.61 -14.16 7.73
N ASP A 135 26.98 -14.42 8.88
CA ASP A 135 27.57 -15.21 9.95
C ASP A 135 27.13 -16.68 9.86
N ASN A 136 28.00 -17.56 10.37
CA ASN A 136 27.70 -18.98 10.45
C ASN A 136 26.59 -19.23 11.47
N HIS A 137 25.54 -19.92 11.03
CA HIS A 137 24.48 -20.36 11.92
C HIS A 137 23.95 -21.71 11.49
N GLN A 138 23.88 -22.61 12.46
CA GLN A 138 23.23 -23.89 12.28
C GLN A 138 21.77 -23.76 12.68
N ALA A 139 20.88 -23.85 11.69
CA ALA A 139 19.45 -23.86 11.96
C ALA A 139 19.09 -25.12 12.78
N ALA A 140 18.30 -24.93 13.83
CA ALA A 140 17.73 -26.05 14.56
C ALA A 140 16.78 -26.86 13.64
N PRO A 141 16.65 -28.19 13.84
CA PRO A 141 15.66 -28.99 13.12
C PRO A 141 14.25 -28.42 13.30
N PHE A 142 13.45 -28.44 12.22
CA PHE A 142 12.09 -27.91 12.26
C PHE A 142 11.14 -28.84 13.05
N ASP A 143 10.66 -28.36 14.20
CA ASP A 143 9.63 -29.05 14.99
C ASP A 143 8.21 -28.70 14.51
N HIS A 144 7.64 -29.59 13.69
CA HIS A 144 6.26 -29.48 13.20
C HIS A 144 5.22 -29.40 14.32
N LYS A 145 5.42 -30.11 15.45
CA LYS A 145 4.46 -30.16 16.56
C LYS A 145 4.47 -28.85 17.33
N ALA A 146 5.66 -28.29 17.60
CA ALA A 146 5.79 -26.96 18.19
C ALA A 146 5.22 -25.87 17.28
N PHE A 147 5.50 -25.94 15.97
CA PHE A 147 4.93 -25.01 15.00
C PHE A 147 3.39 -25.03 15.00
N LYS A 148 2.79 -26.23 14.91
CA LYS A 148 1.33 -26.41 14.93
C LYS A 148 0.71 -25.84 16.21
N ARG A 149 1.27 -26.13 17.38
CA ARG A 149 0.80 -25.57 18.66
C ARG A 149 0.82 -24.05 18.66
N ARG A 150 1.90 -23.44 18.15
CA ARG A 150 2.06 -21.98 18.09
C ARG A 150 1.07 -21.31 17.14
N VAL A 151 0.77 -21.93 15.99
CA VAL A 151 -0.24 -21.42 15.06
C VAL A 151 -1.63 -21.48 15.69
N ILE A 152 -2.01 -22.65 16.23
CA ILE A 152 -3.32 -22.84 16.86
C ILE A 152 -3.51 -21.87 18.04
N SER A 153 -2.51 -21.73 18.91
CA SER A 153 -2.61 -20.87 20.09
C SER A 153 -2.72 -19.38 19.79
N ARG A 154 -2.53 -18.95 18.54
CA ARG A 154 -2.57 -17.54 18.12
C ARG A 154 -3.66 -17.25 17.11
N LEU A 155 -4.38 -18.27 16.64
CA LEU A 155 -5.34 -18.13 15.56
C LEU A 155 -6.47 -17.16 15.95
N ASP A 156 -7.01 -17.31 17.15
CA ASP A 156 -8.10 -16.46 17.64
C ASP A 156 -7.68 -14.99 17.74
N SER A 157 -6.54 -14.69 18.38
CA SER A 157 -6.00 -13.32 18.45
C SER A 157 -5.69 -12.74 17.08
N TYR A 158 -5.18 -13.56 16.15
CA TYR A 158 -4.90 -13.14 14.77
C TYR A 158 -6.19 -12.77 14.02
N VAL A 159 -7.22 -13.62 14.10
CA VAL A 159 -8.52 -13.36 13.46
C VAL A 159 -9.19 -12.14 14.07
N GLY A 160 -9.21 -12.02 15.41
CA GLY A 160 -9.77 -10.86 16.11
C GLY A 160 -9.08 -9.56 15.69
N PHE A 161 -7.74 -9.53 15.70
CA PHE A 161 -6.98 -8.36 15.30
C PHE A 161 -7.29 -7.91 13.87
N TRP A 162 -7.32 -8.83 12.90
CA TRP A 162 -7.58 -8.46 11.50
C TRP A 162 -9.04 -8.10 11.23
N SER A 163 -9.99 -8.68 11.98
CA SER A 163 -11.40 -8.32 11.87
C SER A 163 -11.66 -6.90 12.38
N ASP A 164 -10.96 -6.50 13.46
CA ASP A 164 -11.06 -5.15 14.03
C ASP A 164 -10.13 -4.12 13.37
N PHE A 165 -9.24 -4.57 12.47
CA PHE A 165 -8.23 -3.73 11.84
C PHE A 165 -8.79 -2.45 11.21
N PRO A 166 -9.88 -2.47 10.43
CA PRO A 166 -10.40 -1.26 9.78
C PRO A 166 -10.88 -0.21 10.79
N GLU A 167 -11.52 -0.67 11.87
CA GLU A 167 -12.01 0.18 12.96
C GLU A 167 -10.84 0.77 13.77
N ASN A 168 -9.80 -0.03 14.01
CA ASN A 168 -8.60 0.43 14.71
C ASN A 168 -7.77 1.42 13.86
N TRP A 169 -7.62 1.12 12.56
CA TRP A 169 -6.75 1.88 11.68
C TRP A 169 -7.31 3.27 11.35
N PHE A 170 -8.63 3.39 11.17
CA PHE A 170 -9.30 4.67 10.94
C PHE A 170 -10.13 5.16 12.12
N GLY A 171 -9.97 4.54 13.30
CA GLY A 171 -10.48 5.02 14.58
C GLY A 171 -11.99 5.19 14.62
N GLY A 172 -12.74 4.22 14.08
CA GLY A 172 -14.20 4.27 14.10
C GLY A 172 -14.84 5.17 13.04
N LEU A 173 -14.17 5.33 11.89
CA LEU A 173 -14.59 6.21 10.79
C LEU A 173 -16.06 5.96 10.42
N LYS A 174 -16.88 7.01 10.53
CA LYS A 174 -18.33 6.89 10.35
C LYS A 174 -18.71 6.63 8.90
N PRO A 175 -19.85 5.95 8.65
CA PRO A 175 -20.39 5.79 7.31
C PRO A 175 -20.45 7.10 6.53
N ASN A 176 -20.06 7.06 5.26
CA ASN A 176 -20.04 8.19 4.34
C ASN A 176 -19.22 9.39 4.86
N THR A 177 -18.05 9.11 5.43
CA THR A 177 -17.08 10.13 5.85
C THR A 177 -15.69 9.82 5.34
N ILE A 178 -14.84 10.85 5.33
CA ILE A 178 -13.41 10.76 5.03
C ILE A 178 -12.61 11.28 6.21
N SER A 179 -11.50 10.61 6.53
CA SER A 179 -10.57 11.06 7.55
C SER A 179 -9.80 12.30 7.09
N PRO A 180 -9.21 13.07 8.01
CA PRO A 180 -8.12 13.98 7.65
C PRO A 180 -6.99 13.23 6.93
N THR A 181 -6.18 13.96 6.17
CA THR A 181 -4.94 13.42 5.61
C THR A 181 -3.90 13.25 6.72
N LEU A 182 -3.48 12.02 6.97
CA LEU A 182 -2.56 11.64 8.03
C LEU A 182 -1.14 11.43 7.46
N PRO A 183 -0.09 12.00 8.07
CA PRO A 183 1.27 11.69 7.71
C PRO A 183 1.61 10.25 8.10
N ARG A 184 2.44 9.61 7.28
CA ARG A 184 2.92 8.24 7.51
C ARG A 184 4.32 8.25 8.11
N GLU A 185 4.58 7.29 8.98
CA GLU A 185 5.89 7.10 9.61
C GLU A 185 7.02 7.00 8.56
N GLY A 186 8.19 7.53 8.91
CA GLY A 186 9.38 7.44 8.04
C GLY A 186 9.37 8.34 6.81
N GLY A 187 8.51 9.37 6.77
CA GLY A 187 8.45 10.29 5.62
C GLY A 187 7.90 9.64 4.35
N TRP A 188 7.17 8.52 4.49
CA TRP A 188 6.62 7.74 3.39
C TRP A 188 5.51 8.50 2.63
N GLY A 189 4.91 9.50 3.24
CA GLY A 189 3.96 10.40 2.61
C GLY A 189 2.69 10.55 3.43
N TYR A 190 1.55 10.69 2.76
CA TYR A 190 0.24 10.90 3.40
C TYR A 190 -0.76 9.82 3.01
N LEU A 191 -1.74 9.59 3.87
CA LEU A 191 -2.90 8.75 3.58
C LEU A 191 -4.19 9.42 4.05
N ALA A 192 -5.31 9.04 3.45
CA ALA A 192 -6.65 9.29 4.01
C ALA A 192 -7.52 8.04 3.84
N GLY A 193 -8.34 7.75 4.84
CA GLY A 193 -9.35 6.70 4.80
C GLY A 193 -10.72 7.27 4.54
N LEU A 194 -11.54 6.54 3.79
CA LEU A 194 -12.93 6.88 3.47
C LEU A 194 -13.79 5.66 3.79
N ARG A 195 -14.91 5.85 4.49
CA ARG A 195 -15.90 4.79 4.73
C ARG A 195 -17.12 5.09 3.88
N PHE A 196 -17.56 4.13 3.08
CA PHE A 196 -18.79 4.25 2.30
C PHE A 196 -19.88 3.32 2.86
N ASP A 197 -21.11 3.79 2.82
CA ASP A 197 -22.34 3.04 3.11
C ASP A 197 -23.49 3.65 2.31
N LEU A 198 -23.63 3.20 1.07
CA LEU A 198 -24.42 3.84 0.03
C LEU A 198 -25.83 3.25 -0.02
N LYS A 199 -26.84 4.11 -0.16
CA LYS A 199 -28.15 3.67 -0.65
C LYS A 199 -28.07 3.20 -2.11
N PRO A 200 -29.08 2.48 -2.63
CA PRO A 200 -29.05 1.94 -4.00
C PRO A 200 -28.85 2.98 -5.12
N ASP A 201 -29.19 4.23 -4.86
CA ASP A 201 -29.13 5.37 -5.78
C ASP A 201 -28.04 6.40 -5.42
N GLU A 202 -27.16 6.07 -4.47
CA GLU A 202 -26.08 6.95 -4.02
C GLU A 202 -24.72 6.52 -4.56
N ALA A 203 -23.82 7.50 -4.67
CA ALA A 203 -22.40 7.32 -4.94
C ALA A 203 -21.59 8.32 -4.09
N ILE A 204 -20.28 8.14 -4.02
CA ILE A 204 -19.37 9.14 -3.44
C ILE A 204 -18.55 9.79 -4.54
N LEU A 205 -18.51 11.12 -4.54
CA LEU A 205 -17.51 11.91 -5.24
C LEU A 205 -16.37 12.25 -4.28
N VAL A 206 -15.14 12.00 -4.71
CA VAL A 206 -13.94 12.49 -4.03
C VAL A 206 -13.00 13.16 -5.03
N THR A 207 -12.65 14.42 -4.76
CA THR A 207 -11.76 15.21 -5.61
C THR A 207 -10.47 15.49 -4.86
N THR A 208 -9.35 15.30 -5.54
CA THR A 208 -8.01 15.32 -4.93
C THR A 208 -7.01 16.07 -5.80
N THR A 209 -5.90 16.49 -5.21
CA THR A 209 -4.73 16.99 -5.93
C THR A 209 -3.50 16.17 -5.54
N ARG A 210 -2.53 16.09 -6.45
CA ARG A 210 -1.28 15.37 -6.19
C ARG A 210 -0.39 16.07 -5.16
N GLY A 211 -0.52 17.39 -4.97
CA GLY A 211 0.34 18.14 -4.05
C GLY A 211 1.83 17.94 -4.30
N GLY A 212 2.24 17.73 -5.55
CA GLY A 212 3.62 17.43 -5.94
C GLY A 212 4.07 15.98 -5.75
N ALA A 213 3.23 15.08 -5.23
CA ALA A 213 3.55 13.67 -5.07
C ALA A 213 3.85 12.99 -6.41
N GLN A 214 4.92 12.19 -6.49
CA GLN A 214 5.21 11.37 -7.67
C GLN A 214 4.22 10.19 -7.81
N TYR A 215 3.57 9.81 -6.72
CA TYR A 215 2.46 8.86 -6.73
C TYR A 215 1.27 9.40 -5.94
N GLN A 216 0.10 9.33 -6.56
CA GLN A 216 -1.19 9.42 -5.89
C GLN A 216 -2.02 8.22 -6.32
N GLY A 217 -2.58 7.49 -5.36
CA GLY A 217 -3.49 6.39 -5.66
C GLY A 217 -4.71 6.37 -4.76
N ILE A 218 -5.77 5.76 -5.27
CA ILE A 218 -6.98 5.45 -4.54
C ILE A 218 -7.34 3.98 -4.77
N GLN A 219 -7.81 3.28 -3.75
CA GLN A 219 -8.38 1.94 -3.87
C GLN A 219 -9.64 1.81 -3.04
N VAL A 220 -10.56 0.94 -3.45
CA VAL A 220 -11.70 0.49 -2.65
C VAL A 220 -11.49 -0.95 -2.17
N THR A 221 -12.07 -1.25 -1.02
CA THR A 221 -12.00 -2.55 -0.36
C THR A 221 -13.35 -2.88 0.28
N ASP A 222 -13.57 -4.15 0.58
CA ASP A 222 -14.70 -4.59 1.39
C ASP A 222 -14.62 -4.07 2.85
N PRO A 223 -15.63 -4.34 3.71
CA PRO A 223 -15.60 -3.94 5.11
C PRO A 223 -14.45 -4.51 5.93
N TRP A 224 -13.78 -5.57 5.47
CA TRP A 224 -12.62 -6.21 6.10
C TRP A 224 -11.29 -5.76 5.47
N MET A 225 -11.34 -4.74 4.62
CA MET A 225 -10.21 -4.21 3.88
C MET A 225 -9.53 -5.22 2.96
N ILE A 226 -10.31 -6.13 2.38
CA ILE A 226 -9.90 -7.03 1.32
C ILE A 226 -10.36 -6.43 0.00
N ALA A 227 -9.44 -6.24 -0.94
CA ALA A 227 -9.77 -5.71 -2.25
C ALA A 227 -10.30 -6.82 -3.17
N ALA A 228 -11.33 -6.51 -3.96
CA ALA A 228 -11.64 -7.33 -5.12
C ALA A 228 -10.47 -7.26 -6.13
N SER A 229 -10.39 -8.26 -7.02
CA SER A 229 -9.29 -8.42 -7.97
C SER A 229 -9.04 -7.15 -8.78
N GLY A 230 -7.96 -6.44 -8.46
CA GLY A 230 -7.51 -5.26 -9.19
C GLY A 230 -7.07 -5.56 -10.63
N ARG A 231 -7.02 -6.83 -11.04
CA ARG A 231 -6.79 -7.22 -12.45
C ARG A 231 -8.04 -7.01 -13.31
N GLN A 232 -9.20 -7.37 -12.76
CA GLN A 232 -10.47 -7.47 -13.52
C GLN A 232 -11.46 -6.36 -13.17
N HIS A 233 -11.33 -5.79 -11.97
CA HIS A 233 -12.17 -4.69 -11.52
C HIS A 233 -11.37 -3.39 -11.44
N LEU A 234 -12.04 -2.27 -11.71
CA LEU A 234 -11.52 -0.90 -11.54
C LEU A 234 -11.58 -0.49 -10.07
N THR A 235 -11.05 -1.33 -9.18
CA THR A 235 -11.06 -1.12 -7.71
C THR A 235 -9.97 -0.16 -7.25
N SER A 236 -9.09 0.29 -8.15
CA SER A 236 -8.05 1.26 -7.85
C SER A 236 -7.64 2.07 -9.06
N TYR A 237 -7.06 3.24 -8.81
CA TYR A 237 -6.36 4.02 -9.82
C TYR A 237 -5.02 4.53 -9.29
N ASN A 238 -4.01 4.46 -10.16
CA ASN A 238 -2.76 5.19 -10.06
C ASN A 238 -2.72 6.37 -11.06
N PRO A 239 -1.68 7.22 -11.04
CA PRO A 239 -1.63 8.40 -11.89
C PRO A 239 -1.58 8.08 -13.40
N ALA A 240 -1.06 6.93 -13.81
CA ALA A 240 -1.02 6.55 -15.22
C ALA A 240 -2.40 6.08 -15.75
N GLN A 241 -3.26 5.61 -14.86
CA GLN A 241 -4.59 5.08 -15.19
C GLN A 241 -5.71 6.10 -14.99
N ALA A 242 -5.57 7.00 -14.03
CA ALA A 242 -6.57 8.02 -13.73
C ALA A 242 -6.60 9.11 -14.80
N LYS A 243 -7.79 9.57 -15.17
CA LYS A 243 -8.00 10.75 -15.99
C LYS A 243 -7.87 12.00 -15.12
N VAL A 244 -7.03 12.94 -15.54
CA VAL A 244 -6.87 14.24 -14.88
C VAL A 244 -7.99 15.18 -15.33
N ASP A 245 -8.56 15.94 -14.40
CA ASP A 245 -9.53 17.00 -14.68
C ASP A 245 -8.83 18.24 -15.27
N ALA A 246 -9.61 19.16 -15.86
CA ALA A 246 -9.06 20.32 -16.57
C ALA A 246 -8.19 21.25 -15.69
N ASP A 247 -8.44 21.30 -14.38
CA ASP A 247 -7.69 22.10 -13.41
C ASP A 247 -6.49 21.34 -12.79
N GLY A 248 -6.19 20.14 -13.29
CA GLY A 248 -5.09 19.29 -12.79
C GLY A 248 -5.46 18.43 -11.57
N SER A 249 -6.69 18.50 -11.08
CA SER A 249 -7.20 17.63 -10.01
C SER A 249 -7.64 16.26 -10.55
N TYR A 250 -8.05 15.39 -9.62
CA TYR A 250 -8.56 14.05 -9.91
C TYR A 250 -9.86 13.84 -9.16
N SER A 251 -10.95 13.75 -9.90
CA SER A 251 -12.27 13.38 -9.40
C SER A 251 -12.50 11.89 -9.58
N PHE A 252 -12.84 11.19 -8.50
CA PHE A 252 -13.20 9.77 -8.51
C PHE A 252 -14.64 9.59 -8.05
N VAL A 253 -15.38 8.70 -8.72
CA VAL A 253 -16.73 8.31 -8.31
C VAL A 253 -16.71 6.88 -7.80
N ILE A 254 -17.05 6.68 -6.54
CA ILE A 254 -17.13 5.36 -5.90
C ILE A 254 -18.60 4.91 -5.94
N ALA A 255 -18.86 3.79 -6.64
CA ALA A 255 -20.22 3.27 -6.81
C ALA A 255 -20.23 1.76 -7.11
N PRO A 256 -21.33 1.05 -6.76
CA PRO A 256 -21.48 -0.38 -7.06
C PRO A 256 -21.81 -0.69 -8.51
N ARG A 257 -22.12 0.31 -9.32
CA ARG A 257 -22.47 0.18 -10.74
C ARG A 257 -21.85 1.32 -11.51
N ASP A 258 -21.52 1.06 -12.77
CA ASP A 258 -20.85 2.01 -13.66
C ASP A 258 -21.71 3.28 -13.86
N PRO A 259 -21.28 4.44 -13.33
CA PRO A 259 -21.95 5.73 -13.56
C PRO A 259 -21.57 6.34 -14.91
N GLY A 260 -20.69 5.70 -15.68
CA GLY A 260 -20.09 6.16 -16.94
C GLY A 260 -19.18 7.39 -16.82
N THR A 261 -18.57 7.58 -15.65
CA THR A 261 -17.44 8.50 -15.44
C THR A 261 -16.12 7.75 -15.63
N ALA A 262 -15.10 8.42 -16.18
CA ALA A 262 -13.84 7.78 -16.54
C ALA A 262 -13.12 7.17 -15.33
N ASN A 263 -13.11 7.90 -14.21
CA ASN A 263 -12.51 7.52 -12.93
C ASN A 263 -13.51 6.86 -11.97
N TRP A 264 -14.32 5.93 -12.48
CA TRP A 264 -15.21 5.14 -11.64
C TRP A 264 -14.44 4.06 -10.88
N LEU A 265 -14.56 4.07 -9.55
CA LEU A 265 -14.12 3.02 -8.65
C LEU A 265 -15.24 2.02 -8.42
N ASP A 266 -15.05 0.83 -8.98
CA ASP A 266 -15.96 -0.30 -8.85
C ASP A 266 -15.83 -0.93 -7.46
N THR A 267 -16.89 -0.83 -6.66
CA THR A 267 -16.95 -1.47 -5.33
C THR A 267 -17.23 -2.98 -5.39
N ALA A 268 -17.16 -3.58 -6.59
CA ALA A 268 -17.50 -4.97 -6.85
C ALA A 268 -18.93 -5.31 -6.41
N GLY A 269 -19.85 -4.36 -6.59
CA GLY A 269 -21.26 -4.47 -6.19
C GLY A 269 -21.54 -4.21 -4.70
N LEU A 270 -20.53 -3.93 -3.88
CA LEU A 270 -20.71 -3.65 -2.46
C LEU A 270 -21.27 -2.25 -2.23
N ARG A 271 -22.21 -2.12 -1.29
CA ARG A 271 -22.73 -0.83 -0.82
C ARG A 271 -22.00 -0.28 0.39
N SER A 272 -21.25 -1.11 1.12
CA SER A 272 -20.42 -0.67 2.24
C SER A 272 -19.02 -1.24 2.16
N GLY A 273 -18.05 -0.46 2.62
CA GLY A 273 -16.64 -0.80 2.63
C GLY A 273 -15.80 0.43 2.90
N PHE A 274 -14.52 0.34 2.54
CA PHE A 274 -13.57 1.44 2.69
C PHE A 274 -12.93 1.83 1.36
N ALA A 275 -12.44 3.06 1.28
CA ALA A 275 -11.47 3.46 0.30
C ALA A 275 -10.24 4.06 0.98
N VAL A 276 -9.06 3.84 0.38
CA VAL A 276 -7.80 4.36 0.89
C VAL A 276 -7.13 5.19 -0.17
N LEU A 277 -6.86 6.46 0.17
CA LEU A 277 -6.09 7.40 -0.63
C LEU A 277 -4.65 7.45 -0.12
N ARG A 278 -3.69 7.54 -1.03
CA ARG A 278 -2.25 7.61 -0.69
C ARG A 278 -1.54 8.61 -1.57
N TRP A 279 -0.68 9.43 -0.96
CA TRP A 279 0.25 10.31 -1.63
C TRP A 279 1.66 9.94 -1.18
N GLN A 280 2.54 9.66 -2.13
CA GLN A 280 3.85 9.08 -1.86
C GLN A 280 4.94 9.78 -2.68
N ASN A 281 6.16 9.76 -2.13
CA ASN A 281 7.32 10.49 -2.65
C ASN A 281 6.96 11.97 -2.94
N LEU A 282 6.54 12.67 -1.89
CA LEU A 282 6.30 14.12 -1.92
C LEU A 282 7.62 14.89 -1.80
N PRO A 283 7.68 16.11 -2.37
CA PRO A 283 8.81 17.01 -2.15
C PRO A 283 8.93 17.39 -0.66
N ALA A 284 10.14 17.79 -0.25
CA ALA A 284 10.38 18.28 1.11
C ALA A 284 9.48 19.50 1.42
N GLY A 285 8.93 19.54 2.63
CA GLY A 285 8.02 20.61 3.06
C GLY A 285 6.59 20.54 2.51
N ALA A 286 6.24 19.49 1.76
CA ALA A 286 4.86 19.27 1.32
C ALA A 286 3.91 19.12 2.54
N SER A 287 2.74 19.74 2.44
CA SER A 287 1.68 19.61 3.43
C SER A 287 0.63 18.60 2.99
N GLY A 288 0.08 17.86 3.97
CA GLY A 288 -1.09 17.00 3.77
C GLY A 288 -2.40 17.78 3.63
N GLU A 289 -2.39 19.07 3.96
CA GLU A 289 -3.55 19.94 3.86
C GLU A 289 -4.01 20.07 2.41
N LYS A 290 -5.33 20.04 2.19
CA LYS A 290 -5.98 20.24 0.88
C LYS A 290 -5.61 19.20 -0.20
N LEU A 291 -4.92 18.11 0.15
CA LEU A 291 -4.73 16.97 -0.76
C LEU A 291 -6.08 16.36 -1.16
N VAL A 292 -7.03 16.30 -0.23
CA VAL A 292 -8.46 16.13 -0.51
C VAL A 292 -9.07 17.52 -0.67
N ARG A 293 -9.66 17.80 -1.83
CA ARG A 293 -10.33 19.07 -2.14
C ARG A 293 -11.83 19.01 -1.89
N GLU A 294 -12.43 17.85 -2.15
CA GLU A 294 -13.87 17.66 -2.03
C GLU A 294 -14.20 16.21 -1.66
N PHE A 295 -15.25 16.04 -0.86
CA PHE A 295 -15.88 14.77 -0.57
C PHE A 295 -17.38 15.00 -0.43
N LYS A 296 -18.19 14.27 -1.21
CA LYS A 296 -19.65 14.37 -1.19
C LYS A 296 -20.30 13.01 -1.45
N VAL A 297 -21.42 12.75 -0.76
CA VAL A 297 -22.39 11.76 -1.22
C VAL A 297 -23.27 12.45 -2.27
N ILE A 298 -23.42 11.82 -3.41
CA ILE A 298 -24.19 12.32 -4.55
C ILE A 298 -25.23 11.28 -4.96
N LYS A 299 -26.20 11.68 -5.81
CA LYS A 299 -27.00 10.70 -6.54
C LYS A 299 -26.18 10.08 -7.65
N LEU A 300 -26.33 8.77 -7.83
CA LEU A 300 -25.62 8.00 -8.86
C LEU A 300 -25.98 8.49 -10.27
N ALA A 301 -27.24 8.91 -10.48
CA ALA A 301 -27.72 9.43 -11.76
C ALA A 301 -27.01 10.73 -12.16
N ASP A 302 -26.70 11.59 -11.19
CA ASP A 302 -26.14 12.93 -11.40
C ASP A 302 -24.61 12.88 -11.65
N ALA A 303 -23.98 11.71 -11.50
CA ALA A 303 -22.53 11.58 -11.52
C ALA A 303 -21.87 12.08 -12.82
N LYS A 304 -22.53 11.92 -13.98
CA LYS A 304 -22.02 12.45 -15.26
C LYS A 304 -22.26 13.94 -15.45
N GLU A 305 -23.17 14.52 -14.68
CA GLU A 305 -23.58 15.91 -14.78
C GLU A 305 -22.66 16.83 -13.95
N ILE A 306 -21.77 16.24 -13.14
CA ILE A 306 -20.77 16.98 -12.37
C ILE A 306 -19.89 17.79 -13.33
N PRO A 307 -19.84 19.12 -13.20
CA PRO A 307 -19.06 19.97 -14.10
C PRO A 307 -17.59 19.56 -14.16
N GLY A 308 -17.07 19.37 -15.37
CA GLY A 308 -15.65 19.04 -15.60
C GLY A 308 -15.29 17.56 -15.42
N ILE A 309 -16.22 16.70 -14.97
CA ILE A 309 -15.94 15.28 -14.80
C ILE A 309 -15.73 14.59 -16.15
N ALA A 310 -14.66 13.82 -16.27
CA ALA A 310 -14.44 13.03 -17.47
C ALA A 310 -15.47 11.89 -17.55
N THR A 311 -16.12 11.74 -18.71
CA THR A 311 -17.07 10.66 -19.00
C THR A 311 -16.46 9.63 -19.93
N ILE A 312 -17.06 8.44 -19.99
CA ILE A 312 -16.61 7.33 -20.81
C ILE A 312 -17.81 6.55 -21.38
N THR A 313 -17.69 6.06 -22.60
CA THR A 313 -18.68 5.18 -23.25
C THR A 313 -18.55 3.74 -22.78
N PRO A 314 -19.58 2.89 -22.95
CA PRO A 314 -19.48 1.46 -22.64
C PRO A 314 -18.35 0.74 -23.40
N GLN A 315 -18.11 1.09 -24.67
CA GLN A 315 -17.04 0.50 -25.47
C GLN A 315 -15.65 0.88 -24.94
N GLU A 316 -15.46 2.15 -24.58
CA GLU A 316 -14.22 2.62 -23.97
C GLU A 316 -14.01 1.99 -22.58
N ARG A 317 -15.07 1.76 -21.79
CA ARG A 317 -14.98 1.03 -20.50
C ARG A 317 -14.44 -0.38 -20.70
N VAL A 318 -14.94 -1.11 -21.70
CA VAL A 318 -14.44 -2.46 -22.03
C VAL A 318 -12.96 -2.41 -22.40
N ALA A 319 -12.54 -1.41 -23.19
CA ALA A 319 -11.13 -1.22 -23.54
C ALA A 319 -10.27 -0.88 -22.30
N GLN A 320 -10.77 -0.04 -21.40
CA GLN A 320 -10.10 0.33 -20.15
C GLN A 320 -9.84 -0.90 -19.27
N VAL A 321 -10.84 -1.78 -19.08
CA VAL A 321 -10.69 -3.02 -18.30
C VAL A 321 -9.68 -3.96 -18.96
N LYS A 322 -9.73 -4.11 -20.29
CA LYS A 322 -8.77 -4.95 -21.03
C LYS A 322 -7.33 -4.45 -20.89
N MET A 323 -7.12 -3.14 -20.98
CA MET A 323 -5.79 -2.53 -20.80
C MET A 323 -5.28 -2.71 -19.36
N ARG A 324 -6.16 -2.58 -18.37
CA ARG A 324 -5.84 -2.87 -16.97
C ARG A 324 -5.40 -4.31 -16.76
N GLU A 325 -6.13 -5.28 -17.31
CA GLU A 325 -5.76 -6.69 -17.19
C GLU A 325 -4.36 -6.98 -17.79
N ALA A 326 -4.10 -6.43 -18.98
CA ALA A 326 -2.82 -6.60 -19.66
C ALA A 326 -1.66 -6.00 -18.85
N SER A 327 -1.82 -4.76 -18.37
CA SER A 327 -0.81 -4.05 -17.60
C SER A 327 -0.60 -4.63 -16.19
N TYR A 328 -1.63 -5.16 -15.54
CA TYR A 328 -1.54 -5.75 -14.19
C TYR A 328 -0.51 -6.89 -14.12
N SER A 329 -0.37 -7.65 -15.21
CA SER A 329 0.56 -8.78 -15.32
C SER A 329 2.04 -8.35 -15.43
N ASN A 330 2.31 -7.08 -15.71
CA ASN A 330 3.68 -6.57 -15.86
C ASN A 330 4.34 -6.26 -14.50
N ARG A 331 3.54 -6.03 -13.46
CA ARG A 331 4.02 -5.58 -12.14
C ARG A 331 4.98 -6.57 -11.47
N THR A 332 4.84 -7.86 -11.76
CA THR A 332 5.59 -8.96 -11.11
C THR A 332 6.48 -9.73 -12.08
N ARG A 333 6.84 -9.15 -13.23
CA ARG A 333 7.73 -9.79 -14.20
C ARG A 333 9.18 -9.83 -13.73
#